data_AF-A0A383B1M2-F1
#
_entry.id   AF-A0A383B1M2-F1
#
_cell.length_a   1.000
_cell.length_b   1.000
_cell.length_c   1.000
_cell.angle_alpha   90.00
_cell.angle_beta   90.00
_cell.angle_gamma   90.00
#
_symmetry.space_group_name_H-M   'P 1'
#
loop_
_entity.id
_entity.type
_entity.pdbx_description
1 polymer ?
#
loop_
_entity_poly.entity_id
_entity_poly.type
_entity_poly.pdbx_seq_one_letter_code
_entity_poly.pdbx_strand_id
1 'polypeptide(L)'
;MSGLRHFASAKVFIRAQHYDGILFMEQPVLEVRDLTKTYRSGERTLTVLDSVSLSLTPGSYCAVVGPSGSGKTTLLGLCAGLDRPTSGSVFLDGVLLDQLDEDQLAGVRSESVGFVFQTFQLISTLTALENVVVPIELRAEIRVRSRARELLDQVG
;
A
#
# COMPACT_ATOMS: atom_id res chain seq x y z
N MET A 1 -3.57 -32.85 -18.90
CA MET A 1 -2.22 -32.42 -18.47
C MET A 1 -1.86 -31.25 -19.35
N SER A 2 -1.64 -30.02 -18.93
CA SER A 2 -1.21 -29.45 -17.65
C SER A 2 -1.94 -28.10 -17.45
N GLY A 3 -2.39 -27.84 -16.22
CA GLY A 3 -3.18 -26.66 -15.87
C GLY A 3 -2.34 -25.40 -15.90
N LEU A 4 -2.81 -24.39 -16.65
CA LEU A 4 -2.44 -22.99 -16.44
C LEU A 4 -2.79 -22.62 -14.99
N ARG A 5 -1.77 -22.58 -14.12
CA ARG A 5 -1.91 -22.03 -12.77
C ARG A 5 -2.06 -20.52 -12.94
N HIS A 6 -3.25 -20.01 -12.61
CA HIS A 6 -3.55 -18.59 -12.51
C HIS A 6 -2.55 -17.92 -11.56
N PHE A 7 -1.67 -17.07 -12.08
CA PHE A 7 -0.87 -16.16 -11.27
C PHE A 7 -1.75 -14.97 -10.89
N ALA A 8 -2.23 -14.93 -9.65
CA ALA A 8 -2.85 -13.72 -9.11
C ALA A 8 -1.77 -12.66 -8.87
N SER A 9 -1.64 -11.71 -9.79
CA SER A 9 -0.78 -10.53 -9.70
C SER A 9 -1.43 -9.42 -8.86
N ALA A 10 -1.20 -9.41 -7.54
CA ALA A 10 -1.52 -8.22 -6.75
C ALA A 10 -0.54 -7.10 -7.16
N LYS A 11 -1.06 -6.00 -7.69
CA LYS A 11 -0.27 -4.81 -8.02
C LYS A 11 -0.62 -3.73 -6.99
N VAL A 12 0.26 -3.47 -6.05
CA VAL A 12 0.14 -2.30 -5.17
C VAL A 12 1.12 -1.26 -5.66
N PHE A 13 0.61 -0.05 -5.89
CA PHE A 13 1.39 1.09 -6.36
C PHE A 13 1.58 2.05 -5.20
N ILE A 14 2.75 2.02 -4.58
CA ILE A 14 3.13 3.02 -3.58
C ILE A 14 3.66 4.23 -4.37
N ARG A 15 2.88 5.31 -4.40
CA ARG A 15 3.29 6.56 -5.06
C ARG A 15 3.94 7.48 -4.03
N ALA A 16 5.26 7.40 -3.96
CA ALA A 16 6.12 8.37 -3.31
C ALA A 16 6.03 9.74 -4.01
N GLN A 17 5.58 10.79 -3.33
CA GLN A 17 5.76 12.17 -3.82
C GLN A 17 6.77 12.88 -2.92
N HIS A 18 7.97 13.12 -3.47
CA HIS A 18 8.92 14.04 -2.86
C HIS A 18 8.49 15.47 -3.19
N TYR A 19 8.31 16.34 -2.19
CA TYR A 19 8.12 17.78 -2.40
C TYR A 19 9.50 18.45 -2.40
N ASP A 20 9.85 19.16 -3.48
CA ASP A 20 11.20 19.68 -3.71
C ASP A 20 11.62 20.77 -2.72
N GLY A 21 12.84 20.62 -2.20
CA GLY A 21 13.56 21.70 -1.54
C GLY A 21 14.60 21.20 -0.54
N ILE A 22 15.83 20.99 -1.02
CA ILE A 22 17.11 20.73 -0.30
C ILE A 22 17.61 19.27 -0.46
N LEU A 23 18.86 19.18 -0.92
CA LEU A 23 19.67 17.96 -1.06
C LEU A 23 19.79 17.24 0.28
N PHE A 24 18.93 16.25 0.52
CA PHE A 24 19.17 15.22 1.52
C PHE A 24 19.44 13.92 0.78
N MET A 25 20.43 13.15 1.27
CA MET A 25 20.80 11.81 0.75
C MET A 25 19.54 11.02 0.41
N GLU A 26 19.53 10.28 -0.71
CA GLU A 26 18.40 9.47 -1.19
C GLU A 26 17.83 8.56 -0.08
N GLN A 27 16.94 9.10 0.75
CA GLN A 27 16.24 8.35 1.77
C GLN A 27 15.26 7.43 1.04
N PRO A 28 15.23 6.12 1.37
CA PRO A 28 14.22 5.24 0.81
C PRO A 28 12.83 5.77 1.12
N VAL A 29 11.96 5.80 0.10
CA VAL A 29 10.53 6.07 0.33
C VAL A 29 9.87 4.90 1.05
N LEU A 30 10.33 3.68 0.79
CA LEU A 30 9.89 2.50 1.52
C LEU A 30 11.13 1.80 2.04
N GLU A 31 11.15 1.50 3.33
CA GLU A 31 12.14 0.65 3.94
C GLU A 31 11.46 -0.41 4.81
N VAL A 32 11.79 -1.66 4.56
CA VAL A 32 11.28 -2.81 5.29
C VAL A 32 12.48 -3.53 5.89
N ARG A 33 12.46 -3.74 7.21
CA ARG A 33 13.56 -4.37 7.95
C ARG A 33 13.06 -5.59 8.72
N ASP A 34 13.58 -6.75 8.36
CA ASP A 34 13.39 -8.06 9.01
C ASP A 34 11.92 -8.38 9.31
N LEU A 35 11.05 -8.01 8.37
CA LEU A 35 9.60 -8.02 8.54
C LEU A 35 9.08 -9.45 8.61
N THR A 36 8.46 -9.77 9.74
CA THR A 36 7.87 -11.06 10.02
C THR A 36 6.40 -10.89 10.36
N LYS A 37 5.56 -11.75 9.80
CA LYS A 37 4.13 -11.80 10.12
C LYS A 37 3.70 -13.24 10.35
N THR A 38 3.12 -13.47 11.52
CA THR A 38 2.61 -14.76 11.96
C THR A 38 1.15 -14.63 12.35
N TYR A 39 0.33 -15.62 12.00
CA TYR A 39 -1.03 -15.75 12.48
C TYR A 39 -1.15 -16.96 13.40
N ARG A 40 -1.80 -16.80 14.55
CA ARG A 40 -2.09 -17.89 15.49
C ARG A 40 -3.52 -18.40 15.27
N SER A 41 -3.67 -19.72 15.24
CA SER A 41 -4.96 -20.39 15.19
C SER A 41 -4.91 -21.60 16.14
N GLY A 42 -5.46 -21.43 17.34
CA GLY A 42 -5.29 -22.39 18.44
C GLY A 42 -3.80 -22.59 18.78
N GLU A 43 -3.36 -23.84 18.80
CA GLU A 43 -1.98 -24.24 19.08
C GLU A 43 -1.03 -24.06 17.88
N ARG A 44 -1.53 -23.72 16.69
CA ARG A 44 -0.71 -23.59 15.48
C ARG A 44 -0.35 -22.14 15.23
N THR A 45 0.93 -21.90 14.94
CA THR A 45 1.43 -20.62 14.43
C THR A 45 1.79 -20.79 12.96
N LEU A 46 1.21 -19.97 12.09
CA LEU A 46 1.53 -19.90 10.67
C LEU A 46 2.37 -18.65 10.41
N THR A 47 3.62 -18.84 10.00
CA THR A 47 4.48 -17.75 9.51
C THR A 47 4.18 -17.49 8.04
N VAL A 48 3.66 -16.30 7.74
CA VAL A 48 3.29 -15.87 6.38
C VAL A 48 4.40 -15.06 5.74
N LEU A 49 5.11 -14.26 6.53
CA LEU A 49 6.35 -13.57 6.15
C LEU A 49 7.42 -13.90 7.17
N ASP A 50 8.62 -14.19 6.69
CA ASP A 50 9.77 -14.57 7.51
C ASP A 50 10.95 -13.66 7.18
N SER A 51 11.27 -12.74 8.09
CA SER A 51 12.45 -11.86 8.05
C SER A 51 12.69 -11.16 6.70
N VAL A 52 11.64 -10.60 6.10
CA VAL A 52 11.72 -9.94 4.79
C VAL A 52 12.32 -8.54 4.92
N SER A 53 13.34 -8.25 4.11
CA SER A 53 13.99 -6.92 4.05
C SER A 53 14.06 -6.42 2.61
N LEU A 54 13.63 -5.17 2.38
CA LEU A 54 13.70 -4.50 1.08
C LEU A 54 13.66 -2.98 1.25
N SER A 55 14.18 -2.25 0.27
CA SER A 55 14.10 -0.79 0.21
C SER A 55 13.79 -0.32 -1.20
N LEU A 56 13.06 0.78 -1.31
CA LEU A 56 12.75 1.45 -2.57
C LEU A 56 13.13 2.93 -2.48
N THR A 57 13.85 3.41 -3.47
CA THR A 57 14.13 4.85 -3.62
C THR A 57 12.94 5.58 -4.24
N PRO A 58 12.81 6.90 -4.03
CA PRO A 58 11.76 7.70 -4.68
C PRO A 58 11.76 7.52 -6.20
N GLY A 59 10.57 7.48 -6.81
CA GLY A 59 10.40 7.30 -8.25
C GLY A 59 10.62 5.87 -8.77
N SER A 60 10.96 4.92 -7.90
CA SER A 60 11.11 3.51 -8.27
C SER A 60 9.78 2.80 -8.49
N TYR A 61 9.82 1.76 -9.32
CA TYR A 61 8.73 0.79 -9.49
C TYR A 61 9.19 -0.58 -9.04
N CYS A 62 8.38 -1.26 -8.21
CA CYS A 62 8.65 -2.60 -7.73
C CYS A 62 7.45 -3.51 -7.98
N ALA A 63 7.71 -4.75 -8.37
CA ALA A 63 6.69 -5.77 -8.55
C ALA A 63 6.99 -6.96 -7.63
N VAL A 64 6.05 -7.28 -6.74
CA VAL A 64 6.11 -8.48 -5.90
C VAL A 64 5.39 -9.62 -6.62
N VAL A 65 6.15 -10.64 -7.03
CA VAL A 65 5.64 -11.80 -7.77
C VAL A 65 5.86 -13.09 -7.00
N GLY A 66 4.94 -14.04 -7.13
CA GLY A 66 5.04 -15.32 -6.42
C GLY A 66 3.73 -16.11 -6.42
N PRO A 67 3.75 -17.41 -6.05
CA PRO A 67 2.57 -18.28 -6.03
C PRO A 67 1.42 -17.73 -5.18
N SER A 68 0.19 -18.19 -5.41
CA SER A 68 -0.92 -17.89 -4.48
C SER A 68 -0.56 -18.37 -3.06
N GLY A 69 -0.89 -17.58 -2.04
CA GLY A 69 -0.57 -17.90 -0.64
C GLY A 69 0.86 -17.57 -0.18
N SER A 70 1.75 -17.06 -1.04
CA SER A 70 3.13 -16.67 -0.66
C SER A 70 3.26 -15.41 0.20
N GLY A 71 2.16 -14.86 0.73
CA GLY A 71 2.22 -13.68 1.60
C GLY A 71 2.31 -12.32 0.89
N LYS A 72 2.22 -12.24 -0.44
CA LYS A 72 2.29 -10.97 -1.20
C LYS A 72 1.32 -9.90 -0.69
N THR A 73 0.04 -10.24 -0.55
CA THR A 73 -0.98 -9.31 -0.05
C THR A 73 -0.71 -8.90 1.39
N THR A 74 -0.19 -9.82 2.21
CA THR A 74 0.25 -9.53 3.57
C THR A 74 1.41 -8.54 3.59
N LEU A 75 2.45 -8.76 2.79
CA LEU A 75 3.58 -7.84 2.66
C LEU A 75 3.11 -6.44 2.25
N LEU A 76 2.30 -6.35 1.20
CA LEU A 76 1.83 -5.07 0.69
C LEU A 76 0.89 -4.36 1.67
N GLY A 77 0.07 -5.11 2.43
CA GLY A 77 -0.77 -4.55 3.50
C GLY A 77 0.05 -3.98 4.66
N LEU A 78 1.12 -4.67 5.07
CA LEU A 78 2.05 -4.20 6.10
C LEU A 78 2.84 -2.96 5.63
N CYS A 79 3.38 -2.99 4.41
CA CYS A 79 4.08 -1.84 3.80
C CYS A 79 3.20 -0.57 3.74
N ALA A 80 1.89 -0.76 3.69
CA ALA A 80 0.91 0.30 3.56
C ALA A 80 0.19 0.65 4.89
N GLY A 81 0.62 0.07 6.01
CA GLY A 81 0.05 0.34 7.33
C GLY A 81 -1.41 -0.10 7.49
N LEU A 82 -1.85 -1.15 6.79
CA LEU A 82 -3.19 -1.75 6.95
C LEU A 82 -3.24 -2.87 8.00
N ASP A 83 -2.08 -3.37 8.39
CA ASP A 83 -1.90 -4.39 9.43
C ASP A 83 -0.57 -4.10 10.13
N ARG A 84 -0.31 -4.73 11.27
CA ARG A 84 0.95 -4.61 12.02
C ARG A 84 1.82 -5.85 11.86
N PRO A 85 3.14 -5.73 11.77
CA PRO A 85 4.01 -6.90 11.77
C PRO A 85 3.97 -7.62 13.13
N THR A 86 4.35 -8.89 13.14
CA THR A 86 4.66 -9.59 14.39
C THR A 86 6.00 -9.09 14.94
N SER A 87 6.98 -8.89 14.06
CA SER A 87 8.29 -8.30 14.36
C SER A 87 8.91 -7.71 13.10
N GLY A 88 9.99 -6.94 13.28
CA GLY A 88 10.58 -6.13 12.20
C GLY A 88 9.98 -4.73 12.19
N SER A 89 10.20 -3.99 11.09
CA SER A 89 9.68 -2.62 10.95
C SER A 89 9.45 -2.21 9.50
N VAL A 90 8.51 -1.29 9.31
CA VAL A 90 8.24 -0.60 8.04
C VAL A 90 8.40 0.90 8.24
N PHE A 91 9.17 1.53 7.37
CA PHE A 91 9.28 2.98 7.22
C PHE A 91 8.69 3.40 5.88
N LEU A 92 7.83 4.42 5.91
CA LEU A 92 7.32 5.09 4.71
C LEU A 92 7.68 6.57 4.79
N ASP A 93 8.39 7.10 3.79
CA ASP A 93 8.93 8.47 3.79
C ASP A 93 9.71 8.80 5.09
N GLY A 94 10.47 7.83 5.61
CA GLY A 94 11.22 7.93 6.87
C GLY A 94 10.37 7.79 8.15
N VAL A 95 9.04 7.69 8.04
CA VAL A 95 8.13 7.51 9.19
C VAL A 95 8.00 6.04 9.54
N LEU A 96 8.35 5.68 10.77
CA LEU A 96 8.16 4.32 11.30
C LEU A 96 6.67 4.04 11.57
N LEU A 97 6.07 3.12 10.82
CA LEU A 97 4.63 2.84 10.89
C LEU A 97 4.21 2.14 12.19
N ASP A 98 5.07 1.28 12.75
CA ASP A 98 4.70 0.41 13.88
C ASP A 98 4.37 1.17 15.18
N GLN A 99 4.84 2.41 15.31
CA GLN A 99 4.62 3.26 16.48
C GLN A 99 3.41 4.18 16.35
N LEU A 100 2.79 4.22 15.17
CA LEU A 100 1.63 5.06 14.91
C LEU A 100 0.36 4.41 15.46
N ASP A 101 -0.57 5.22 15.94
CA ASP A 101 -1.95 4.78 16.18
C ASP A 101 -2.76 4.72 14.88
N GLU A 102 -4.03 4.31 14.95
CA GLU A 102 -4.84 4.12 13.75
C GLU A 102 -5.15 5.43 13.02
N ASP A 103 -5.32 6.53 13.75
CA ASP A 103 -5.60 7.84 13.15
C ASP A 103 -4.36 8.37 12.43
N GLN A 104 -3.18 8.19 13.01
CA GLN A 104 -1.90 8.52 12.39
C GLN A 104 -1.62 7.65 11.17
N LEU A 105 -1.88 6.34 11.24
CA LEU A 105 -1.78 5.44 10.08
C LEU A 105 -2.76 5.86 8.98
N ALA A 106 -3.98 6.28 9.33
CA ALA A 106 -4.94 6.80 8.36
C ALA A 106 -4.44 8.05 7.66
N GLY A 107 -3.77 8.97 8.38
CA GLY A 107 -3.10 10.14 7.81
C GLY A 107 -1.98 9.75 6.83
N VAL A 108 -1.09 8.84 7.23
CA VAL A 108 -0.02 8.37 6.34
C VAL A 108 -0.59 7.72 5.06
N ARG A 109 -1.64 6.91 5.20
CA ARG A 109 -2.33 6.29 4.04
C ARG A 109 -3.00 7.34 3.16
N SER A 110 -3.63 8.34 3.78
CA SER A 110 -4.29 9.42 3.05
C SER A 110 -3.30 10.40 2.45
N GLU A 111 -2.00 10.35 2.72
CA GLU A 111 -1.00 11.22 2.11
C GLU A 111 -0.17 10.45 1.07
N SER A 112 0.50 9.37 1.48
CA SER A 112 1.58 8.71 0.73
C SER A 112 1.20 7.39 0.04
N VAL A 113 0.00 6.85 0.30
CA VAL A 113 -0.36 5.50 -0.18
C VAL A 113 -1.56 5.55 -1.13
N GLY A 114 -1.45 4.83 -2.26
CA GLY A 114 -2.55 4.54 -3.16
C GLY A 114 -2.75 3.03 -3.30
N PHE A 115 -4.01 2.57 -3.37
CA PHE A 115 -4.32 1.16 -3.61
C PHE A 115 -5.07 0.98 -4.92
N VAL A 116 -4.65 -0.03 -5.69
CA VAL A 116 -5.41 -0.55 -6.82
C VAL A 116 -5.57 -2.04 -6.58
N PHE A 117 -6.81 -2.49 -6.42
CA PHE A 117 -7.10 -3.89 -6.12
C PHE A 117 -7.25 -4.71 -7.41
N GLN A 118 -6.93 -6.01 -7.35
CA GLN A 118 -7.13 -6.92 -8.49
C GLN A 118 -8.61 -7.06 -8.87
N THR A 119 -9.49 -7.09 -7.87
CA THR A 119 -10.94 -6.98 -8.03
C THR A 119 -11.33 -5.56 -7.69
N PHE A 120 -12.09 -4.90 -8.56
CA PHE A 120 -12.52 -3.52 -8.34
C PHE A 120 -13.36 -3.41 -7.05
N GLN A 121 -12.78 -2.83 -6.01
CA GLN A 121 -13.43 -2.56 -4.71
C GLN A 121 -14.18 -1.22 -4.77
N LEU A 122 -15.06 -1.06 -5.77
CA LEU A 122 -15.91 0.11 -5.89
C LEU A 122 -17.11 -0.02 -4.96
N ILE A 123 -17.56 1.10 -4.41
CA ILE A 123 -18.84 1.18 -3.71
C ILE A 123 -19.92 1.10 -4.78
N SER A 124 -20.61 -0.04 -4.84
CA SER A 124 -21.52 -0.40 -5.93
C SER A 124 -22.73 0.51 -6.07
N THR A 125 -23.08 1.24 -5.01
CA THR A 125 -24.16 2.22 -4.99
C THR A 125 -23.74 3.61 -5.49
N LEU A 126 -22.45 3.80 -5.80
CA LEU A 126 -21.89 5.08 -6.24
C LEU A 126 -21.49 5.04 -7.72
N THR A 127 -21.60 6.18 -8.38
CA THR A 127 -21.05 6.41 -9.72
C THR A 127 -19.51 6.38 -9.70
N ALA A 128 -18.88 6.30 -10.88
CA ALA A 128 -17.43 6.42 -11.00
C ALA A 128 -16.90 7.74 -10.41
N LEU A 129 -17.59 8.85 -10.69
CA LEU A 129 -17.25 10.16 -10.14
C LEU A 129 -17.34 10.16 -8.61
N GLU A 130 -18.40 9.60 -8.04
CA GLU A 130 -18.57 9.53 -6.58
C GLU A 130 -17.52 8.65 -5.92
N ASN A 131 -17.16 7.51 -6.53
CA ASN A 131 -16.06 6.65 -6.03
C ASN A 131 -14.70 7.38 -6.03
N VAL A 132 -14.45 8.28 -6.98
CA VAL A 132 -13.21 9.09 -7.02
C VAL A 132 -13.28 10.27 -6.06
N VAL A 133 -14.47 10.84 -5.84
CA VAL A 133 -14.69 11.98 -4.92
C VAL A 133 -14.43 11.58 -3.46
N VAL A 134 -14.93 10.42 -3.02
CA VAL A 134 -14.82 9.98 -1.61
C VAL A 134 -13.40 10.09 -1.03
N PRO A 135 -12.35 9.50 -1.63
CA PRO A 135 -11.00 9.61 -1.08
C PRO A 135 -10.40 11.02 -1.14
N ILE A 136 -10.85 11.87 -2.07
CA ILE A 136 -10.38 13.27 -2.19
C ILE A 136 -11.02 14.14 -1.10
N GLU A 137 -12.30 13.91 -0.75
CA GLU A 137 -12.96 14.61 0.37
C GLU A 137 -12.30 14.30 1.70
N LEU A 138 -11.84 13.06 1.90
CA LEU A 138 -11.12 12.65 3.10
C LEU A 138 -9.76 13.35 3.28
N ARG A 139 -9.17 13.89 2.20
CA ARG A 139 -7.96 14.74 2.24
C ARG A 139 -8.27 16.22 2.49
N ALA A 140 -9.54 16.59 2.71
CA ALA A 140 -10.00 17.97 2.89
C ALA A 140 -9.58 18.93 1.75
N GLU A 141 -9.45 18.41 0.52
CA GLU A 141 -9.03 19.21 -0.64
C GLU A 141 -10.14 20.18 -1.10
N ILE A 142 -9.74 21.36 -1.60
CA ILE A 142 -10.66 22.30 -2.24
C ILE A 142 -10.85 21.89 -3.71
N ARG A 143 -12.05 22.05 -4.27
CA ARG A 143 -12.40 21.70 -5.67
C ARG A 143 -12.42 20.20 -6.00
N VAL A 144 -12.74 19.38 -5.00
CA VAL A 144 -12.89 17.91 -5.09
C VAL A 144 -13.54 17.42 -6.39
N ARG A 145 -14.71 17.94 -6.75
CA ARG A 145 -15.43 17.48 -7.97
C ARG A 145 -14.69 17.80 -9.27
N SER A 146 -14.04 18.96 -9.35
CA SER A 146 -13.26 19.33 -10.53
C SER A 146 -12.05 18.41 -10.67
N ARG A 147 -11.35 18.18 -9.56
CA ARG A 147 -10.20 17.28 -9.51
C ARG A 147 -10.57 15.84 -9.86
N ALA A 148 -11.69 15.35 -9.34
CA ALA A 148 -12.19 14.01 -9.63
C ALA A 148 -12.51 13.82 -11.13
N ARG A 149 -13.08 14.85 -11.79
CA ARG A 149 -13.30 14.81 -13.24
C ARG A 149 -12.00 14.77 -14.03
N GLU A 150 -11.03 15.63 -13.70
CA GLU A 150 -9.71 15.61 -14.34
C GLU A 150 -9.04 14.24 -14.23
N LEU A 151 -9.15 13.57 -13.08
CA LEU A 151 -8.59 12.24 -12.87
C LEU A 151 -9.31 11.17 -13.68
N LEU A 152 -10.64 11.26 -13.82
CA LEU A 152 -11.42 10.37 -14.67
C LEU A 152 -11.08 10.57 -16.16
N ASP A 153 -10.98 11.81 -16.62
CA ASP A 153 -10.62 12.13 -18.00
C ASP A 153 -9.24 11.57 -18.40
N GLN A 154 -8.31 11.44 -17.43
CA GLN A 154 -6.99 10.83 -17.66
C GLN A 154 -7.04 9.32 -17.89
N VAL A 155 -8.11 8.64 -17.45
CA VAL A 155 -8.23 7.17 -17.51
C VAL A 155 -9.34 6.68 -18.45
N GLY A 156 -10.18 7.57 -18.99
CA GLY A 156 -11.19 7.28 -20.01
C GLY A 156 -12.61 7.26 -19.48
#